data_AF-A0A1M5PVK8-F1
#
_entry.id   AF-A0A1M5PVK8-F1
#
_cell.length_a   1.000
_cell.length_b   1.000
_cell.length_c   1.000
_cell.angle_alpha   90.00
_cell.angle_beta   90.00
_cell.angle_gamma   90.00
#
_symmetry.space_group_name_H-M   'P 1'
#
loop_
_entity.id
_entity.type
_entity.pdbx_description
1 polymer ?
#
loop_
_entity_poly.entity_id
_entity_poly.type
_entity_poly.pdbx_seq_one_letter_code
_entity_poly.pdbx_strand_id
1 'polypeptide(L)' 'MNDVKELIKMRNTFKEAVDIIDELLNLKEKENNGEDIKKELENVIGRFVIKMLELNSLQ' A
#
# COMPACT_ATOMS: atom_id res chain seq x y z
N MET A 1 20.16 11.66 9.08
CA MET A 1 18.85 11.67 8.41
C MET A 1 18.32 13.09 8.40
N ASN A 2 17.70 13.49 7.29
CA ASN A 2 17.13 14.82 6.94
C ASN A 2 17.88 15.54 5.81
N ASP A 3 18.15 14.83 4.72
CA ASP A 3 17.98 15.49 3.42
C ASP A 3 16.48 15.69 3.20
N VAL A 4 16.05 16.91 2.87
CA VAL A 4 14.65 17.24 2.51
C VAL A 4 14.12 16.26 1.45
N LYS A 5 15.00 15.74 0.58
CA LYS A 5 14.66 14.72 -0.41
C LYS A 5 14.21 13.38 0.21
N GLU A 6 14.82 12.94 1.30
CA GLU A 6 14.42 11.71 2.01
C GLU A 6 13.03 11.86 2.62
N LEU A 7 12.76 13.02 3.25
CA LEU A 7 11.44 13.34 3.79
C LEU A 7 10.36 13.39 2.70
N ILE A 8 10.69 13.95 1.53
CA ILE A 8 9.79 13.97 0.37
C ILE A 8 9.50 12.55 -0.13
N LYS A 9 10.53 11.70 -0.23
CA LYS A 9 10.37 10.30 -0.64
C LYS A 9 9.48 9.55 0.34
N MET A 10 9.78 9.63 1.64
CA MET A 10 8.98 8.98 2.68
C MET A 10 7.51 9.43 2.63
N ARG A 11 7.23 10.73 2.53
CA ARG A 11 5.86 11.25 2.37
C ARG A 11 5.18 10.68 1.13
N ASN A 12 5.88 10.61 0.00
CA ASN A 12 5.31 10.07 -1.24
C ASN A 12 5.02 8.56 -1.10
N THR A 13 5.91 7.78 -0.49
CA THR A 13 5.69 6.35 -0.22
C THR A 13 4.51 6.14 0.71
N PHE A 14 4.31 6.98 1.73
CA PHE A 14 3.10 6.94 2.56
C PHE A 14 1.82 7.23 1.77
N LYS A 15 1.84 8.16 0.81
CA LYS A 15 0.68 8.41 -0.06
C LYS A 15 0.34 7.19 -0.91
N GLU A 16 1.34 6.58 -1.52
CA GLU A 16 1.15 5.35 -2.30
C GLU A 16 0.60 4.21 -1.43
N ALA A 17 1.03 4.12 -0.16
CA ALA A 17 0.47 3.15 0.78
C ALA A 17 -1.01 3.42 1.10
N VAL A 18 -1.42 4.69 1.20
CA VAL A 18 -2.84 5.07 1.37
C VAL A 18 -3.64 4.63 0.14
N ASP A 19 -3.18 4.92 -1.07
CA ASP A 19 -3.86 4.51 -2.30
C ASP A 19 -4.06 2.98 -2.37
N ILE A 20 -3.06 2.21 -1.93
CA ILE A 20 -3.14 0.75 -1.84
C ILE A 20 -4.16 0.29 -0.78
N ILE A 21 -4.23 0.96 0.37
CA ILE A 21 -5.23 0.67 1.41
C ILE A 21 -6.64 0.94 0.89
N ASP A 22 -6.85 2.03 0.16
CA ASP A 22 -8.15 2.33 -0.45
C ASP A 22 -8.55 1.24 -1.47
N GLU A 23 -7.59 0.73 -2.25
CA GLU A 23 -7.83 -0.41 -3.14
C GLU A 23 -8.20 -1.69 -2.36
N LEU A 24 -7.53 -1.97 -1.23
CA LEU A 24 -7.87 -3.09 -0.34
C LEU A 24 -9.29 -2.97 0.21
N LEU A 25 -9.71 -1.77 0.64
CA LEU A 25 -11.07 -1.53 1.15
C LEU A 25 -12.11 -1.84 0.07
N ASN A 26 -11.91 -1.35 -1.16
CA ASN A 26 -12.80 -1.65 -2.27
C ASN A 26 -12.89 -3.16 -2.58
N LEU A 27 -11.77 -3.88 -2.52
CA LEU A 27 -11.77 -5.34 -2.71
C LEU A 27 -12.48 -6.07 -1.58
N LYS A 28 -12.36 -5.60 -0.34
CA LYS A 28 -13.10 -6.16 0.79
C LYS A 28 -14.60 -5.94 0.68
N GLU A 29 -15.05 -4.82 0.14
CA GLU A 29 -16.47 -4.62 -0.15
C GLU A 29 -16.99 -5.62 -1.19
N LYS A 30 -16.22 -5.89 -2.26
CA LYS A 30 -16.56 -6.92 -3.25
C LYS A 30 -16.60 -8.33 -2.66
N GLU A 31 -15.64 -8.68 -1.82
CA GLU A 31 -15.61 -9.94 -1.07
C GLU A 31 -16.88 -10.10 -0.21
N ASN A 32 -17.27 -9.04 0.50
CA ASN A 32 -18.49 -9.03 1.32
C ASN A 32 -19.77 -9.19 0.48
N ASN A 33 -19.74 -8.79 -0.79
CA ASN A 33 -20.83 -9.00 -1.75
C ASN A 33 -20.80 -10.40 -2.39
N GLY A 34 -19.86 -11.26 -2.01
CA GLY A 34 -19.74 -12.64 -2.47
C GLY A 34 -18.89 -12.84 -3.72
N GLU A 35 -18.12 -11.83 -4.15
CA GLU A 35 -17.17 -11.96 -5.26
C GLU A 35 -15.90 -12.70 -4.81
N ASP A 36 -15.40 -13.64 -5.64
CA ASP A 36 -14.09 -14.26 -5.43
C ASP A 36 -12.98 -13.29 -5.88
N ILE A 37 -12.34 -12.66 -4.91
CA ILE A 37 -11.30 -11.63 -5.10
C ILE A 37 -9.93 -12.07 -4.59
N LYS A 38 -9.74 -13.37 -4.31
CA LYS A 38 -8.55 -13.85 -3.61
C LYS A 38 -7.25 -13.44 -4.31
N LYS A 39 -7.21 -13.58 -5.64
CA LYS A 39 -6.02 -13.29 -6.45
C LYS A 39 -5.71 -11.79 -6.49
N GLU A 40 -6.73 -10.97 -6.64
CA GLU A 40 -6.66 -9.51 -6.61
C GLU A 40 -6.13 -9.05 -5.25
N LEU A 41 -6.69 -9.59 -4.16
CA LEU A 41 -6.29 -9.27 -2.80
C LEU A 41 -4.82 -9.61 -2.53
N GLU A 42 -4.38 -10.81 -2.91
CA GLU A 42 -2.98 -11.23 -2.79
C GLU A 42 -2.02 -10.27 -3.52
N ASN A 43 -2.40 -9.82 -4.72
CA ASN A 43 -1.62 -8.86 -5.50
C ASN A 43 -1.52 -7.49 -4.80
N VAL A 44 -2.65 -6.97 -4.29
CA VAL A 44 -2.66 -5.67 -3.59
C VAL A 44 -1.87 -5.72 -2.29
N ILE A 45 -2.01 -6.80 -1.51
CA ILE A 45 -1.21 -7.03 -0.31
C ILE A 45 0.29 -7.10 -0.64
N GLY A 46 0.66 -7.77 -1.73
CA GLY A 46 2.05 -7.81 -2.19
C GLY A 46 2.62 -6.42 -2.43
N ARG A 47 1.89 -5.55 -3.15
CA ARG A 47 2.28 -4.15 -3.36
C ARG A 47 2.40 -3.37 -2.04
N PHE A 48 1.47 -3.59 -1.12
CA PHE A 48 1.52 -2.96 0.21
C PHE A 48 2.79 -3.32 0.98
N VAL A 49 3.15 -4.62 0.99
CA VAL A 49 4.37 -5.10 1.65
C VAL A 49 5.62 -4.43 1.07
N ILE A 50 5.71 -4.30 -0.26
CA ILE A 50 6.84 -3.59 -0.91
C ILE A 50 6.94 -2.14 -0.41
N LYS A 51 5.83 -1.42 -0.30
CA LYS A 51 5.84 -0.04 0.21
C LYS A 51 6.26 0.05 1.67
N MET A 52 5.90 -0.92 2.51
CA MET A 52 6.35 -0.96 3.89
C MET A 52 7.86 -1.25 4.00
N LEU A 53 8.41 -2.09 3.12
CA LEU A 53 9.87 -2.32 3.04
C LEU A 53 10.61 -1.05 2.56
N GLU A 54 10.08 -0.35 1.57
CA GLU A 54 10.63 0.95 1.13
C GLU A 54 10.64 1.96 2.29
N LEU A 55 9.54 2.09 3.04
CA LEU A 55 9.47 2.97 4.21
C LEU A 55 10.48 2.58 5.29
N ASN A 56 10.62 1.29 5.59
CA ASN A 56 11.60 0.81 6.56
C ASN A 56 13.03 1.18 6.16
N SER A 57 13.34 1.15 4.86
CA SER A 57 14.67 1.55 4.35
C SER A 57 14.95 3.06 4.41
N LEU A 58 13.92 3.88 4.64
CA LEU A 58 14.01 5.33 4.76
C LEU A 58 14.02 5.81 6.23
N GLN A 59 13.95 4.89 7.20
CA GLN A 59 13.90 5.14 8.65
C GLN A 59 15.24 4.88 9.35
#